data_AF-A0A971NAM6-F1
#
_entry.id   AF-A0A971NAM6-F1
#
_cell.length_a   1.000
_cell.length_b   1.000
_cell.length_c   1.000
_cell.angle_alpha   90.00
_cell.angle_beta   90.00
_cell.angle_gamma   90.00
#
_symmetry.space_group_name_H-M   'P 1'
#
loop_
_entity.id
_entity.type
_entity.pdbx_description
1 polymer ?
#
loop_
_entity_poly.entity_id
_entity_poly.type
_entity_poly.pdbx_seq_one_letter_code
_entity_poly.pdbx_strand_id
1 'polypeptide(L)'
;MADLNIQKFADMLYEAERTRVPIEPLTDMAPSLTADDAYAIQLANVDRYVKEGRIVSGKKIGLTSEGIQKQLGVHEPDYGHLYAHWDCSDGVVRSDELIVPNIE
;
A
#
# COMPACT_ATOMS: atom_id res chain seq x y z
N MET A 1 -9.94 24.17 -4.65
CA MET A 1 -9.03 23.19 -4.02
C MET A 1 -9.86 21.93 -3.93
N ALA A 2 -9.52 20.88 -4.67
CA ALA A 2 -10.32 19.66 -4.64
C ALA A 2 -10.22 19.08 -3.23
N ASP A 3 -11.37 18.86 -2.58
CA ASP A 3 -11.41 18.23 -1.26
C ASP A 3 -10.73 16.87 -1.36
N LEU A 4 -9.64 16.71 -0.60
CA LEU A 4 -8.88 15.48 -0.58
C LEU A 4 -9.73 14.39 0.09
N ASN A 5 -10.19 13.44 -0.71
CA ASN A 5 -11.03 12.35 -0.21
C ASN A 5 -10.20 11.09 0.01
N ILE A 6 -9.64 10.97 1.21
CA ILE A 6 -8.91 9.78 1.70
C ILE A 6 -9.69 8.50 1.43
N GLN A 7 -11.01 8.52 1.69
CA GLN A 7 -11.85 7.34 1.50
C GLN A 7 -11.94 6.96 0.02
N LYS A 8 -12.09 7.93 -0.88
CA LYS A 8 -12.13 7.68 -2.33
C LYS A 8 -10.84 7.01 -2.81
N PHE A 9 -9.68 7.48 -2.37
CA PHE A 9 -8.41 6.88 -2.77
C PHE A 9 -8.18 5.50 -2.15
N ALA A 10 -8.61 5.30 -0.90
CA ALA A 10 -8.62 3.97 -0.29
C ALA A 10 -9.51 3.00 -1.08
N ASP A 11 -10.71 3.43 -1.49
CA ASP A 11 -11.63 2.65 -2.33
C ASP A 11 -11.01 2.26 -3.66
N MET A 12 -10.34 3.21 -4.34
CA MET A 12 -9.67 2.96 -5.61
C MET A 12 -8.58 1.90 -5.49
N LEU A 13 -7.73 2.00 -4.45
CA LEU A 13 -6.67 1.03 -4.20
C LEU A 13 -7.22 -0.34 -3.80
N TYR A 14 -8.28 -0.38 -3.00
CA TYR A 14 -8.94 -1.62 -2.61
C TYR A 14 -9.55 -2.34 -3.83
N GLU A 15 -10.22 -1.61 -4.72
CA GLU A 15 -10.74 -2.18 -5.95
C GLU A 15 -9.62 -2.65 -6.88
N ALA A 16 -8.53 -1.89 -6.99
CA ALA A 16 -7.36 -2.29 -7.77
C ALA A 16 -6.76 -3.62 -7.30
N GLU A 17 -6.60 -3.82 -5.98
CA GLU A 17 -6.16 -5.10 -5.38
C GLU A 17 -7.16 -6.22 -5.71
N ARG A 18 -8.45 -5.97 -5.51
CA ARG A 18 -9.51 -6.98 -5.67
C ARG A 18 -9.69 -7.44 -7.13
N THR A 19 -9.61 -6.50 -8.08
CA THR A 19 -9.78 -6.79 -9.51
C THR A 19 -8.48 -7.11 -10.22
N ARG A 20 -7.32 -6.89 -9.57
CA ARG A 20 -5.98 -7.01 -10.15
C ARG A 20 -5.80 -6.12 -11.39
N VAL A 21 -6.43 -4.95 -11.35
CA VAL A 21 -6.33 -3.94 -12.43
C VAL A 21 -5.61 -2.73 -11.85
N PRO A 22 -4.44 -2.35 -12.39
CA PRO A 22 -3.71 -1.18 -11.89
C PRO A 22 -4.49 0.10 -12.16
N ILE A 23 -4.26 1.10 -11.31
CA ILE A 23 -4.78 2.46 -11.45
C ILE A 23 -3.61 3.43 -11.68
N GLU A 24 -3.92 4.60 -12.22
CA GLU A 24 -2.93 5.69 -12.32
C GLU A 24 -2.43 6.11 -10.93
N PRO A 25 -1.18 6.60 -10.81
CA PRO A 25 -0.65 7.10 -9.56
C PRO A 25 -1.58 8.12 -8.90
N LEU A 26 -1.84 7.96 -7.60
CA LEU A 26 -2.72 8.89 -6.87
C LEU A 26 -2.18 10.33 -6.87
N THR A 27 -0.86 10.49 -6.92
CA THR A 27 -0.18 11.79 -7.03
C THR A 27 -0.45 12.52 -8.34
N ASP A 28 -0.77 11.81 -9.43
CA ASP A 28 -1.14 12.42 -10.70
C ASP A 28 -2.58 12.96 -10.64
N MET A 29 -3.44 12.30 -9.86
CA MET A 29 -4.84 12.73 -9.62
C MET A 29 -4.94 13.83 -8.56
N ALA A 30 -4.08 13.80 -7.54
CA ALA A 30 -4.00 14.77 -6.46
C ALA A 30 -2.54 15.12 -6.15
N PRO A 31 -1.95 16.10 -6.89
CA PRO A 31 -0.56 16.52 -6.70
C PRO A 31 -0.24 17.11 -5.32
N SER A 32 -1.26 17.43 -4.52
CA SER A 32 -1.12 17.95 -3.16
C SER A 32 -1.11 16.87 -2.08
N LEU A 33 -1.12 15.58 -2.44
CA LEU A 33 -1.04 14.47 -1.49
C LEU A 33 0.24 14.57 -0.67
N THR A 34 0.08 14.51 0.65
CA THR A 34 1.18 14.45 1.61
C THR A 34 1.45 13.01 2.06
N ALA A 35 2.57 12.79 2.76
CA ALA A 35 2.85 11.50 3.39
C ALA A 35 1.80 11.14 4.46
N ASP A 36 1.31 12.12 5.23
CA ASP A 36 0.24 11.93 6.21
C ASP A 36 -1.06 11.45 5.54
N ASP A 37 -1.40 12.02 4.39
CA ASP A 37 -2.54 11.58 3.59
C ASP A 37 -2.37 10.16 3.06
N ALA A 38 -1.17 9.82 2.57
CA ALA A 38 -0.84 8.47 2.11
C ALA A 38 -0.99 7.44 3.25
N TYR A 39 -0.53 7.76 4.45
CA TYR A 39 -0.73 6.91 5.62
C TYR A 39 -2.20 6.84 6.06
N ALA A 40 -2.96 7.94 5.96
CA ALA A 40 -4.40 7.91 6.23
C ALA A 40 -5.16 7.01 5.24
N ILE A 41 -4.78 7.02 3.96
CA ILE A 41 -5.31 6.13 2.91
C ILE A 41 -4.96 4.67 3.24
N GLN A 42 -3.71 4.38 3.60
CA GLN A 42 -3.30 3.05 4.04
C GLN A 42 -4.14 2.56 5.21
N LEU A 43 -4.29 3.38 6.26
CA LEU A 43 -5.01 3.03 7.47
C LEU A 43 -6.51 2.80 7.23
N ALA A 44 -7.12 3.54 6.30
CA ALA A 44 -8.51 3.31 5.90
C ALA A 44 -8.72 1.90 5.32
N ASN A 45 -7.79 1.41 4.48
CA ASN A 45 -7.85 0.05 3.97
C ASN A 45 -7.46 -1.00 5.02
N VAL A 46 -6.50 -0.72 5.91
CA VAL A 46 -6.20 -1.61 7.05
C VAL A 46 -7.43 -1.83 7.92
N ASP A 47 -8.14 -0.76 8.29
CA ASP A 47 -9.39 -0.84 9.06
C ASP A 47 -10.47 -1.66 8.33
N ARG A 48 -10.63 -1.44 7.02
CA ARG A 48 -11.51 -2.27 6.17
C ARG A 48 -11.14 -3.75 6.23
N TYR A 49 -9.87 -4.08 6.01
CA TYR A 49 -9.38 -5.44 6.01
C TYR A 49 -9.56 -6.13 7.36
N VAL A 50 -9.34 -5.41 8.47
CA VAL A 50 -9.62 -5.94 9.82
C VAL A 50 -11.11 -6.21 10.01
N LYS A 51 -11.99 -5.31 9.53
CA LYS A 51 -13.45 -5.52 9.58
C LYS A 51 -13.91 -6.71 8.72
N GLU A 52 -13.19 -7.02 7.64
CA GLU A 52 -13.39 -8.22 6.81
C GLU A 52 -12.82 -9.50 7.45
N GLY A 53 -12.15 -9.39 8.60
CA GLY A 53 -11.59 -10.52 9.34
C GLY A 53 -10.12 -10.84 9.02
N ARG A 54 -9.42 -10.00 8.24
CA ARG A 54 -7.97 -10.15 8.06
C ARG A 54 -7.25 -9.83 9.38
N ILE A 55 -6.24 -10.61 9.71
CA ILE A 55 -5.43 -10.45 10.93
C ILE A 55 -4.12 -9.76 10.56
N VAL A 56 -3.85 -8.59 11.15
CA VAL A 56 -2.53 -7.94 11.04
C VAL A 56 -1.51 -8.78 11.82
N SER A 57 -0.49 -9.28 11.13
CA SER A 57 0.56 -10.14 11.69
C SER A 57 1.87 -9.39 11.97
N GLY A 58 2.03 -8.18 11.42
CA GLY A 58 3.23 -7.38 11.61
C GLY A 58 3.28 -6.14 10.74
N LYS A 59 4.49 -5.58 10.60
CA LYS A 59 4.78 -4.46 9.72
C LYS A 59 6.02 -4.76 8.87
N LYS A 60 6.04 -4.27 7.65
CA LYS A 60 7.21 -4.26 6.75
C LYS A 60 7.76 -2.85 6.70
N ILE A 61 9.08 -2.71 6.79
CA ILE A 61 9.78 -1.44 6.60
C ILE A 61 10.38 -1.45 5.19
N GLY A 62 10.13 -0.40 4.42
CA GLY A 62 10.74 -0.16 3.13
C GLY A 62 11.61 1.10 3.14
N LEU A 63 12.20 1.41 1.99
CA LEU A 63 13.09 2.57 1.81
C LEU A 63 14.20 2.65 2.88
N THR A 64 14.79 1.52 3.28
CA THR A 64 15.81 1.46 4.35
C THR A 64 17.22 1.82 3.88
N SER A 65 17.43 1.99 2.57
CA SER A 65 18.71 2.43 1.98
C SER A 65 18.75 3.94 1.86
N GLU A 66 19.75 4.59 2.48
CA GLU A 66 19.98 6.04 2.35
C GLU A 66 20.15 6.47 0.89
N GLY A 67 20.78 5.63 0.05
CA GLY A 67 20.96 5.90 -1.38
C GLY A 67 19.62 5.98 -2.11
N ILE A 68 18.70 5.05 -1.81
CA ILE A 68 17.35 5.04 -2.39
C ILE A 68 16.52 6.20 -1.86
N GLN A 69 16.59 6.49 -0.55
CA GLN A 69 15.91 7.63 0.06
C GLN A 69 16.31 8.94 -0.63
N LYS A 70 17.62 9.16 -0.83
CA LYS A 70 18.14 10.33 -1.55
C LYS A 70 17.67 10.39 -3.00
N GLN A 71 17.63 9.26 -3.71
CA GLN A 71 17.16 9.21 -5.09
C GLN A 71 15.67 9.59 -5.20
N LEU A 72 14.86 9.18 -4.23
CA LEU A 72 13.42 9.46 -4.19
C LEU A 72 13.07 10.78 -3.51
N GLY A 73 14.05 11.49 -2.95
CA GLY A 73 13.82 12.76 -2.26
C GLY A 73 13.09 12.62 -0.92
N VAL A 74 13.17 11.45 -0.28
CA VAL A 74 12.62 11.21 1.06
C VAL A 74 13.76 11.16 2.10
N HIS A 75 13.41 11.32 3.36
CA HIS A 75 14.39 11.44 4.45
C HIS A 75 14.15 10.45 5.61
N GLU A 76 13.20 9.54 5.42
CA GLU A 76 12.88 8.48 6.38
C GLU A 76 12.43 7.21 5.65
N PRO A 77 12.57 6.04 6.29
CA PRO A 77 11.95 4.80 5.83
C PRO A 77 10.42 4.90 5.82
N ASP A 78 9.76 4.05 5.04
CA ASP A 78 8.31 3.88 5.09
C ASP A 78 7.93 2.60 5.86
N TYR A 79 6.63 2.41 6.10
CA TYR A 79 6.13 1.14 6.58
C TYR A 79 4.74 0.77 6.02
N GLY A 80 4.53 -0.54 5.88
CA GLY A 80 3.23 -1.15 5.57
C GLY A 80 2.81 -2.18 6.60
N HIS A 81 1.55 -2.61 6.55
CA HIS A 81 1.01 -3.67 7.41
C HIS A 81 1.04 -5.02 6.69
N LEU A 82 1.45 -6.07 7.41
CA LEU A 82 1.40 -7.45 6.92
C LEU A 82 0.16 -8.15 7.48
N TYR A 83 -0.46 -9.01 6.68
CA TYR A 83 -1.57 -9.85 7.11
C TYR A 83 -1.15 -11.32 7.22
N ALA A 84 -1.73 -12.03 8.18
CA ALA A 84 -1.39 -13.43 8.44
C ALA A 84 -1.58 -14.36 7.22
N HIS A 85 -2.57 -14.07 6.37
CA HIS A 85 -2.85 -14.86 5.16
C HIS A 85 -1.84 -14.65 4.02
N TRP A 86 -0.91 -13.70 4.14
CA TRP A 86 0.19 -13.51 3.19
C TRP A 86 1.41 -14.38 3.51
N ASP A 87 1.36 -15.20 4.57
CA ASP A 87 2.42 -16.17 4.82
C ASP A 87 2.51 -17.16 3.66
N CYS A 88 3.69 -17.22 3.04
CA CYS A 88 4.05 -18.17 2.00
C CYS A 88 5.26 -19.00 2.43
N SER A 89 5.33 -19.37 3.71
CA SER A 89 6.46 -20.14 4.27
C SER A 89 6.56 -21.55 3.69
N ASP A 90 5.53 -22.01 2.96
CA ASP A 90 5.52 -23.25 2.18
C ASP A 90 6.25 -23.15 0.83
N GLY A 91 6.65 -21.94 0.43
CA GLY A 91 7.39 -21.66 -0.80
C GLY A 91 6.53 -21.59 -2.06
N VAL A 92 5.19 -21.53 -1.95
CA VAL A 92 4.29 -21.43 -3.11
C VAL A 92 3.60 -20.07 -3.13
N VAL A 93 3.71 -19.37 -4.27
CA VAL A 93 3.04 -18.08 -4.49
C VAL A 93 2.22 -18.15 -5.77
N ARG A 94 0.93 -17.79 -5.65
CA ARG A 94 0.01 -17.68 -6.79
C ARG A 94 0.18 -16.34 -7.48
N SER A 95 1.03 -16.30 -8.49
CA SER A 95 1.32 -15.07 -9.24
C SER A 95 0.10 -14.50 -9.97
N ASP A 96 -0.88 -15.34 -10.30
CA ASP A 96 -2.16 -14.94 -10.89
C ASP A 96 -3.07 -14.14 -9.94
N GLU A 97 -2.75 -14.14 -8.65
CA GLU A 97 -3.43 -13.32 -7.64
C GLU A 97 -2.79 -11.94 -7.46
N LEU A 98 -1.65 -11.66 -8.12
CA LEU A 98 -0.85 -10.45 -7.98
C LEU A 98 -0.94 -9.56 -9.23
N ILE A 99 -0.51 -8.29 -9.13
CA ILE A 99 -0.59 -7.31 -10.24
C ILE A 99 0.75 -7.26 -11.02
N VAL A 100 1.84 -6.84 -10.37
CA VAL A 100 3.20 -6.83 -10.93
C VAL A 100 4.17 -7.27 -9.83
N PRO A 101 4.36 -8.59 -9.61
CA PRO A 101 5.14 -9.08 -8.48
C PRO A 101 6.64 -8.84 -8.64
N ASN A 102 7.30 -8.45 -7.55
CA ASN A 102 8.75 -8.39 -7.39
C ASN A 102 9.15 -9.10 -6.07
N ILE A 103 10.43 -9.43 -5.92
CA ILE A 103 10.99 -10.06 -4.71
C ILE A 103 12.13 -9.18 -4.19
N GLU A 104 12.22 -9.04 -2.86
CA GLU A 104 13.24 -8.27 -2.13
C GLU A 104 13.95 -9.12 -1.08
#